data_AF-A0A3B0RMZ7-F1
#
_entry.id   AF-A0A3B0RMZ7-F1
#
_cell.length_a   1.000
_cell.length_b   1.000
_cell.length_c   1.000
_cell.angle_alpha   90.00
_cell.angle_beta   90.00
_cell.angle_gamma   90.00
#
_symmetry.space_group_name_H-M   'P 1'
#
loop_
_entity.id
_entity.type
_entity.pdbx_description
1 polymer ?
#
loop_
_entity_poly.entity_id
_entity_poly.type
_entity_poly.pdbx_seq_one_letter_code
_entity_poly.pdbx_strand_id
1 'polypeptide(L)'
;MKIAVRAWRFFWLLALVSLLPKPSLGAETTSEFIALGQKISSQYGNRLWPGFSQTAFPVLLLDKTEERFFCPVVLPKGFAAQPIDPATKCPVFSRNNSGFSRQMKASFPFAGSGPVVVMGAPEFSDSNPAAWIATLIHEHFHQYQMNYTGYYQQLKALDLQGDDETGVWALEYAFAYQDEAVGAALTQLSTRLVDILAQTDRQIAKQKALQYAHERPAILGVLSEPDRRYLEFQLWQEGVARYTELVMAEHTASGGFSIAGGHDFAALAANLRERITQTLQQAELAKHQRVYFYSLGAAESLVLDTINPIWRSDYFESGLSLGYFFAQSPSVDGGLQK
;
A
#
# COMPACT_ATOMS: atom_id res chain seq x y z
N MET A 1 -3.01 -29.41 6.41
CA MET A 1 -2.61 -28.63 5.22
C MET A 1 -1.16 -28.21 5.44
N LYS A 2 -0.20 -28.93 4.83
CA LYS A 2 1.23 -28.68 5.00
C LYS A 2 1.67 -27.70 3.92
N ILE A 3 1.83 -26.43 4.26
CA ILE A 3 2.50 -25.47 3.40
C ILE A 3 3.99 -25.81 3.46
N ALA A 4 4.53 -26.32 2.36
CA ALA A 4 5.95 -26.61 2.25
C ALA A 4 6.70 -25.29 2.08
N VAL A 5 7.28 -24.79 3.17
CA VAL A 5 8.20 -23.65 3.15
C VAL A 5 9.49 -24.11 2.48
N ARG A 6 9.64 -23.81 1.18
CA ARG A 6 10.92 -23.93 0.49
C ARG A 6 11.74 -22.65 0.73
N ALA A 7 12.96 -22.88 1.18
CA ALA A 7 13.93 -21.88 1.60
C ALA A 7 14.22 -20.84 0.51
N TRP A 8 14.13 -19.56 0.88
CA TRP A 8 14.58 -18.43 0.07
C TRP A 8 16.02 -18.07 0.43
N ARG A 9 16.90 -18.02 -0.58
CA ARG A 9 18.27 -17.52 -0.48
C ARG A 9 18.59 -16.61 -1.67
N PHE A 10 19.24 -15.48 -1.34
CA PHE A 10 19.87 -14.44 -2.18
C PHE A 10 18.89 -13.42 -2.80
N PHE A 11 19.12 -12.08 -2.76
CA PHE A 11 20.38 -11.32 -2.75
C PHE A 11 20.42 -10.18 -1.70
N TRP A 12 21.65 -9.86 -1.30
CA TRP A 12 22.05 -8.70 -0.49
C TRP A 12 22.12 -7.41 -1.32
N LEU A 13 21.76 -6.28 -0.71
CA LEU A 13 22.35 -4.98 -1.06
C LEU A 13 22.50 -4.11 0.21
N LEU A 14 23.65 -3.42 0.24
CA LEU A 14 24.29 -2.76 1.37
C LEU A 14 23.35 -1.98 2.30
N ALA A 15 23.31 -2.39 3.58
CA ALA A 15 23.01 -1.50 4.69
C ALA A 15 24.30 -0.75 5.06
N LEU A 16 24.33 0.56 4.88
CA LEU A 16 25.25 1.41 5.63
C LEU A 16 24.80 1.33 7.10
N VAL A 17 25.52 0.55 7.90
CA VAL A 17 25.32 0.47 9.34
C VAL A 17 25.75 1.80 9.94
N SER A 18 24.79 2.65 10.30
CA SER A 18 25.08 3.74 11.23
C SER A 18 25.33 3.11 12.61
N LEU A 19 26.54 3.31 13.14
CA LEU A 19 26.93 2.95 14.51
C LEU A 19 26.35 3.94 15.54
N LEU A 20 25.14 4.45 15.29
CA LEU A 20 24.40 5.24 16.27
C LEU A 20 23.62 4.27 17.16
N PRO A 21 23.61 4.49 18.49
CA PRO A 21 22.77 3.69 19.38
C PRO A 21 21.33 3.74 18.86
N LYS A 22 20.74 2.56 18.62
CA LYS A 22 19.31 2.45 18.27
C LYS A 22 18.54 3.19 19.37
N PRO A 23 17.76 4.24 19.04
CA PRO A 23 16.92 4.88 20.04
C PRO A 23 16.02 3.79 20.62
N SER A 24 16.02 3.65 21.95
CA SER A 24 15.03 2.81 22.60
C SER A 24 13.66 3.33 22.20
N LEU A 25 12.81 2.47 21.65
CA LEU A 25 11.37 2.74 21.58
C LEU A 25 10.96 3.28 22.96
N GLY A 26 10.27 4.42 22.97
CA GLY A 26 9.82 5.04 24.21
C GLY A 26 8.95 4.10 25.05
N ALA A 27 8.39 4.59 26.16
CA ALA A 27 7.50 3.82 27.04
C ALA A 27 6.22 3.26 26.35
N GLU A 28 6.01 3.53 25.05
CA GLU A 28 4.88 3.07 24.27
C GLU A 28 5.05 1.61 23.82
N THR A 29 4.02 0.82 24.04
CA THR A 29 3.87 -0.58 23.68
C THR A 29 3.35 -0.74 22.25
N THR A 30 3.59 -1.89 21.62
CA THR A 30 3.08 -2.16 20.26
C THR A 30 1.55 -2.07 20.16
N SER A 31 0.80 -2.37 21.22
CA SER A 31 -0.67 -2.21 21.18
C SER A 31 -1.11 -0.75 21.16
N GLU A 32 -0.32 0.18 21.72
CA GLU A 32 -0.58 1.61 21.57
C GLU A 32 -0.35 2.09 20.13
N PHE A 33 0.61 1.52 19.40
CA PHE A 33 0.76 1.79 17.96
C PHE A 33 -0.41 1.27 17.13
N ILE A 34 -0.92 0.08 17.46
CA ILE A 34 -2.14 -0.45 16.82
C ILE A 34 -3.33 0.47 17.11
N ALA A 35 -3.52 0.88 18.37
CA ALA A 35 -4.58 1.80 18.77
C ALA A 35 -4.47 3.16 18.07
N LEU A 36 -3.24 3.66 17.88
CA LEU A 36 -3.00 4.89 17.12
C LEU A 36 -3.34 4.70 15.64
N GLY A 37 -2.98 3.58 15.02
CA GLY A 37 -3.41 3.23 13.66
C GLY A 37 -4.94 3.20 13.52
N GLN A 38 -5.64 2.57 14.48
CA GLN A 38 -7.11 2.56 14.54
C GLN A 38 -7.69 3.97 14.66
N LYS A 39 -7.11 4.82 15.51
CA LYS A 39 -7.54 6.20 15.70
C LYS A 39 -7.33 7.04 14.43
N ILE A 40 -6.18 6.89 13.76
CA ILE A 40 -5.88 7.57 12.50
C ILE A 40 -6.86 7.13 11.40
N SER A 41 -7.10 5.82 11.24
CA SER A 41 -8.10 5.28 10.30
C SER A 41 -9.50 5.80 10.61
N SER A 42 -9.92 5.78 11.88
CA SER A 42 -11.22 6.29 12.30
C SER A 42 -11.42 7.78 12.02
N GLN A 43 -10.39 8.60 12.25
CA GLN A 43 -10.49 10.06 12.17
C GLN A 43 -10.37 10.60 10.73
N TYR A 44 -9.54 9.95 9.90
CA TYR A 44 -9.22 10.45 8.56
C TYR A 44 -9.66 9.54 7.43
N GLY A 45 -9.93 8.26 7.70
CA GLY A 45 -10.17 7.26 6.67
C GLY A 45 -11.28 7.65 5.71
N ASN A 46 -12.43 8.08 6.23
CA ASN A 46 -13.57 8.50 5.39
C ASN A 46 -13.39 9.85 4.68
N ARG A 47 -12.35 10.63 5.01
CA ARG A 47 -12.01 11.83 4.23
C ARG A 47 -11.31 11.46 2.92
N LEU A 48 -10.67 10.30 2.91
CA LEU A 48 -9.90 9.80 1.78
C LEU A 48 -10.70 8.75 1.00
N TRP A 49 -11.28 7.77 1.71
CA TRP A 49 -11.92 6.58 1.15
C TRP A 49 -13.30 6.36 1.79
N PRO A 50 -14.40 6.45 1.03
CA PRO A 50 -15.74 6.25 1.59
C PRO A 50 -15.91 4.86 2.23
N GLY A 51 -16.28 4.82 3.51
CA GLY A 51 -16.48 3.56 4.23
C GLY A 51 -15.22 3.00 4.90
N PHE A 52 -14.05 3.59 4.65
CA PHE A 52 -12.79 3.06 5.16
C PHE A 52 -12.73 3.04 6.69
N SER A 53 -13.21 4.08 7.37
CA SER A 53 -13.21 4.12 8.84
C SER A 53 -14.16 3.11 9.49
N GLN A 54 -15.05 2.47 8.72
CA GLN A 54 -15.93 1.39 9.17
C GLN A 54 -15.34 0.00 8.89
N THR A 55 -14.22 -0.08 8.19
CA THR A 55 -13.56 -1.36 7.87
C THR A 55 -13.08 -2.01 9.15
N ALA A 56 -13.39 -3.30 9.33
CA ALA A 56 -12.85 -4.05 10.46
C ALA A 56 -11.31 -3.99 10.43
N PHE A 57 -10.70 -3.85 11.60
CA PHE A 57 -9.24 -3.71 11.75
C PHE A 57 -8.62 -4.87 12.54
N PRO A 58 -8.81 -6.14 12.12
CA PRO A 58 -8.18 -7.29 12.76
C PRO A 58 -6.68 -7.32 12.45
N VAL A 59 -5.84 -7.51 13.48
CA VAL A 59 -4.37 -7.53 13.35
C VAL A 59 -3.79 -8.75 14.06
N LEU A 60 -3.08 -9.60 13.34
CA LEU A 60 -2.22 -10.65 13.89
C LEU A 60 -0.79 -10.10 14.03
N LEU A 61 -0.43 -9.72 15.25
CA LEU A 61 0.91 -9.25 15.60
C LEU A 61 1.84 -10.45 15.83
N LEU A 62 2.98 -10.45 15.15
CA LEU A 62 4.03 -11.46 15.30
C LEU A 62 5.12 -10.94 16.25
N ASP A 63 5.13 -11.43 17.48
CA ASP A 63 6.07 -11.03 18.53
C ASP A 63 7.26 -12.03 18.63
N LYS A 64 8.16 -11.83 19.60
CA LYS A 64 9.26 -12.74 19.92
C LYS A 64 8.75 -14.12 20.31
N THR A 65 7.79 -14.14 21.24
CA THR A 65 7.39 -15.35 21.97
C THR A 65 6.07 -15.94 21.49
N GLU A 66 5.16 -15.12 20.98
CA GLU A 66 3.82 -15.54 20.58
C GLU A 66 3.25 -14.68 19.44
N GLU A 67 2.18 -15.18 18.84
CA GLU A 67 1.34 -14.43 17.93
C GLU A 67 0.13 -13.92 18.70
N ARG A 68 -0.16 -12.61 18.61
CA ARG A 68 -1.28 -11.97 19.28
C ARG A 68 -2.27 -11.43 18.26
N PHE A 69 -3.50 -11.90 18.32
CA PHE A 69 -4.58 -11.54 17.41
C PHE A 69 -5.51 -10.51 18.07
N PHE A 70 -5.41 -9.26 17.63
CA PHE A 70 -6.22 -8.12 18.06
C PHE A 70 -7.47 -7.99 17.20
N CYS A 71 -8.58 -7.64 17.86
CA CYS A 71 -9.86 -7.28 17.23
C CYS A 71 -10.39 -8.32 16.20
N PRO A 72 -10.29 -9.64 16.46
CA PRO A 72 -10.74 -10.61 15.48
C PRO A 72 -12.25 -10.50 15.26
N VAL A 73 -12.69 -10.64 14.01
CA VAL A 73 -14.11 -10.58 13.64
C VAL A 73 -14.85 -11.84 14.08
N VAL A 74 -14.16 -13.00 14.06
CA VAL A 74 -14.66 -14.28 14.56
C VAL A 74 -13.70 -14.87 15.58
N LEU A 75 -14.21 -15.70 16.49
CA LEU A 75 -13.37 -16.39 17.48
C LEU A 75 -12.31 -17.26 16.79
N PRO A 76 -11.00 -16.96 16.95
CA PRO A 76 -9.97 -17.70 16.23
C PRO A 76 -9.71 -19.06 16.87
N LYS A 77 -9.77 -20.13 16.06
CA LYS A 77 -9.48 -21.50 16.53
C LYS A 77 -7.99 -21.66 16.84
N GLY A 78 -7.68 -22.34 17.94
CA GLY A 78 -6.30 -22.63 18.34
C GLY A 78 -5.57 -21.46 19.01
N PHE A 79 -6.31 -20.42 19.43
CA PHE A 79 -5.77 -19.35 20.26
C PHE A 79 -6.40 -19.40 21.66
N ALA A 80 -5.64 -18.97 22.66
CA ALA A 80 -6.11 -18.75 24.02
C ALA A 80 -6.58 -17.30 24.18
N ALA A 81 -7.70 -17.09 24.87
CA ALA A 81 -8.19 -15.75 25.17
C ALA A 81 -7.27 -15.03 26.16
N GLN A 82 -7.04 -13.75 25.92
CA GLN A 82 -6.32 -12.84 26.81
C GLN A 82 -7.29 -11.80 27.38
N PRO A 83 -6.90 -11.08 28.45
CA PRO A 83 -7.63 -9.89 28.87
C PRO A 83 -7.80 -8.90 27.71
N ILE A 84 -8.90 -8.14 27.72
CA ILE A 84 -9.13 -7.06 26.75
C ILE A 84 -7.95 -6.10 26.82
N ASP A 85 -7.38 -5.78 25.66
CA ASP A 85 -6.21 -4.90 25.61
C ASP A 85 -6.63 -3.46 25.92
N PRO A 86 -5.97 -2.79 26.89
CA PRO A 86 -6.40 -1.49 27.37
C PRO A 86 -6.17 -0.36 26.36
N ALA A 87 -5.27 -0.51 25.37
CA ALA A 87 -5.00 0.52 24.38
C ALA A 87 -6.03 0.46 23.22
N THR A 88 -6.14 -0.71 22.59
CA THR A 88 -7.02 -0.98 21.45
C THR A 88 -8.48 -1.18 21.84
N LYS A 89 -8.75 -1.48 23.13
CA LYS A 89 -10.08 -1.87 23.66
C LYS A 89 -10.67 -3.13 23.02
N CYS A 90 -9.84 -3.89 22.31
CA CYS A 90 -10.28 -5.08 21.60
C CYS A 90 -10.12 -6.36 22.44
N PRO A 91 -10.92 -7.40 22.15
CA PRO A 91 -10.56 -8.76 22.48
C PRO A 91 -9.19 -9.11 21.89
N VAL A 92 -8.37 -9.80 22.67
CA VAL A 92 -7.06 -10.31 22.23
C VAL A 92 -7.02 -11.81 22.47
N PHE A 93 -6.45 -12.52 21.51
CA PHE A 93 -6.22 -13.95 21.59
C PHE A 93 -4.76 -14.23 21.24
N SER A 94 -4.10 -15.17 21.90
CA SER A 94 -2.71 -15.50 21.59
C SER A 94 -2.48 -16.98 21.37
N ARG A 95 -1.41 -17.29 20.65
CA ARG A 95 -0.91 -18.67 20.47
C ARG A 95 0.60 -18.67 20.30
N ASN A 96 1.21 -19.83 20.50
CA ASN A 96 2.62 -20.02 20.16
C ASN A 96 2.88 -19.75 18.68
N ASN A 97 4.09 -19.29 18.37
CA ASN A 97 4.52 -19.00 17.00
C ASN A 97 4.25 -20.17 16.05
N SER A 98 3.59 -19.87 14.92
CA SER A 98 3.19 -20.84 13.90
C SER A 98 4.19 -20.97 12.74
N GLY A 99 5.25 -20.15 12.76
CA GLY A 99 6.31 -20.14 11.74
C GLY A 99 6.20 -18.98 10.73
N PHE A 100 5.27 -18.04 10.91
CA PHE A 100 5.29 -16.80 10.14
C PHE A 100 6.61 -16.04 10.31
N SER A 101 7.09 -15.43 9.23
CA SER A 101 8.26 -14.56 9.29
C SER A 101 7.93 -13.33 10.12
N ARG A 102 8.81 -12.99 11.08
CA ARG A 102 8.68 -11.76 11.88
C ARG A 102 8.91 -10.47 11.09
N GLN A 103 9.32 -10.59 9.83
CA GLN A 103 9.42 -9.46 8.90
C GLN A 103 8.17 -9.30 8.02
N MET A 104 7.15 -10.15 8.22
CA MET A 104 5.91 -10.10 7.45
C MET A 104 5.21 -8.75 7.62
N LYS A 105 4.70 -8.25 6.49
CA LYS A 105 3.90 -7.03 6.33
C LYS A 105 2.95 -7.37 5.18
N ALA A 106 1.80 -7.93 5.51
CA ALA A 106 0.86 -8.43 4.52
C ALA A 106 -0.54 -8.50 5.08
N SER A 107 -1.52 -8.44 4.18
CA SER A 107 -2.93 -8.62 4.51
C SER A 107 -3.51 -9.75 3.68
N PHE A 108 -4.17 -10.71 4.33
CA PHE A 108 -4.78 -11.85 3.67
C PHE A 108 -5.87 -12.49 4.52
N PRO A 109 -6.79 -13.28 3.93
CA PRO A 109 -7.78 -14.03 4.70
C PRO A 109 -7.16 -14.92 5.77
N PHE A 110 -7.55 -14.72 7.03
CA PHE A 110 -6.99 -15.50 8.13
C PHE A 110 -8.04 -15.87 9.19
N ALA A 111 -7.98 -17.14 9.61
CA ALA A 111 -8.77 -17.70 10.72
C ALA A 111 -10.30 -17.42 10.65
N GLY A 112 -10.86 -17.27 9.45
CA GLY A 112 -12.28 -16.99 9.24
C GLY A 112 -12.70 -15.54 9.50
N SER A 113 -11.78 -14.64 9.87
CA SER A 113 -12.05 -13.22 10.13
C SER A 113 -12.09 -12.36 8.87
N GLY A 114 -12.04 -12.97 7.68
CA GLY A 114 -11.78 -12.25 6.44
C GLY A 114 -10.32 -11.75 6.39
N PRO A 115 -10.05 -10.64 5.68
CA PRO A 115 -8.72 -10.04 5.56
C PRO A 115 -8.16 -9.59 6.92
N VAL A 116 -6.97 -10.07 7.29
CA VAL A 116 -6.26 -9.73 8.53
C VAL A 116 -4.90 -9.16 8.20
N VAL A 117 -4.52 -8.05 8.84
CA VAL A 117 -3.14 -7.57 8.79
C VAL A 117 -2.28 -8.54 9.59
N VAL A 118 -1.29 -9.16 8.96
CA VAL A 118 -0.29 -10.00 9.62
C VAL A 118 1.04 -9.27 9.57
N MET A 119 1.50 -8.80 10.73
CA MET A 119 2.63 -7.88 10.80
C MET A 119 3.58 -8.20 11.95
N GLY A 120 4.87 -8.15 11.66
CA GLY A 120 5.93 -8.18 12.68
C GLY A 120 5.87 -7.00 13.63
N ALA A 121 6.14 -7.25 14.91
CA ALA A 121 6.28 -6.18 15.89
C ALA A 121 7.42 -5.19 15.53
N PRO A 122 7.33 -3.90 15.92
CA PRO A 122 8.24 -2.84 15.49
C PRO A 122 9.72 -3.16 15.67
N GLU A 123 10.08 -3.89 16.74
CA GLU A 123 11.46 -4.24 17.07
C GLU A 123 12.14 -5.16 16.04
N PHE A 124 11.38 -5.81 15.16
CA PHE A 124 11.90 -6.63 14.07
C PHE A 124 12.14 -5.86 12.78
N SER A 125 11.82 -4.57 12.78
CA SER A 125 12.05 -3.66 11.67
C SER A 125 13.06 -2.60 12.08
N ASP A 126 13.90 -2.14 11.16
CA ASP A 126 14.70 -0.93 11.34
C ASP A 126 13.86 0.35 11.11
N SER A 127 12.53 0.23 11.17
CA SER A 127 11.58 1.32 10.96
C SER A 127 11.31 2.03 12.28
N ASN A 128 11.22 3.36 12.24
CA ASN A 128 10.72 4.10 13.39
C ASN A 128 9.21 3.85 13.60
N PRO A 129 8.65 4.15 14.79
CA PRO A 129 7.23 3.98 15.09
C PRO A 129 6.26 4.58 14.06
N ALA A 130 6.52 5.81 13.58
CA ALA A 130 5.65 6.44 12.59
C ALA A 130 5.60 5.63 11.29
N ALA A 131 6.76 5.15 10.80
CA ALA A 131 6.83 4.31 9.61
C ALA A 131 6.17 2.94 9.81
N TRP A 132 6.26 2.36 11.01
CA TRP A 132 5.56 1.12 11.35
C TRP A 132 4.03 1.32 11.32
N ILE A 133 3.53 2.39 11.93
CA ILE A 133 2.08 2.73 11.93
C ILE A 133 1.59 3.02 10.51
N ALA A 134 2.37 3.72 9.70
CA ALA A 134 2.03 3.98 8.31
C ALA A 134 1.96 2.68 7.49
N THR A 135 2.89 1.74 7.73
CA THR A 135 2.80 0.40 7.15
C THR A 135 1.54 -0.32 7.63
N LEU A 136 1.18 -0.23 8.92
CA LEU A 136 -0.06 -0.81 9.44
C LEU A 136 -1.30 -0.22 8.73
N ILE A 137 -1.29 1.08 8.41
CA ILE A 137 -2.37 1.74 7.66
C ILE A 137 -2.40 1.29 6.19
N HIS A 138 -1.24 1.11 5.55
CA HIS A 138 -1.11 0.51 4.21
C HIS A 138 -1.76 -0.87 4.18
N GLU A 139 -1.42 -1.72 5.14
CA GLU A 139 -2.02 -3.06 5.27
C GLU A 139 -3.53 -2.99 5.58
N HIS A 140 -3.96 -2.07 6.44
CA HIS A 140 -5.38 -1.86 6.69
C HIS A 140 -6.14 -1.42 5.43
N PHE A 141 -5.51 -0.65 4.54
CA PHE A 141 -6.10 -0.31 3.25
C PHE A 141 -6.29 -1.55 2.35
N HIS A 142 -5.39 -2.54 2.42
CA HIS A 142 -5.62 -3.82 1.78
C HIS A 142 -6.82 -4.58 2.38
N GLN A 143 -7.08 -4.47 3.69
CA GLN A 143 -8.30 -5.02 4.27
C GLN A 143 -9.56 -4.36 3.69
N TYR A 144 -9.52 -3.05 3.45
CA TYR A 144 -10.60 -2.32 2.80
C TYR A 144 -10.80 -2.77 1.34
N GLN A 145 -9.71 -2.90 0.57
CA GLN A 145 -9.76 -3.41 -0.80
C GLN A 145 -10.33 -4.83 -0.86
N MET A 146 -9.86 -5.73 0.00
CA MET A 146 -10.25 -7.15 0.00
C MET A 146 -11.67 -7.39 0.54
N ASN A 147 -12.20 -6.46 1.34
CA ASN A 147 -13.58 -6.51 1.83
C ASN A 147 -14.60 -5.96 0.83
N TYR A 148 -14.15 -5.36 -0.29
CA TYR A 148 -15.06 -4.95 -1.35
C TYR A 148 -15.77 -6.17 -1.98
N THR A 149 -17.09 -6.06 -2.15
CA THR A 149 -17.92 -7.08 -2.77
C THR A 149 -17.46 -7.34 -4.21
N GLY A 150 -16.98 -8.55 -4.48
CA GLY A 150 -16.52 -8.95 -5.81
C GLY A 150 -15.00 -8.89 -5.99
N TYR A 151 -14.22 -8.45 -4.99
CA TYR A 151 -12.75 -8.41 -5.06
C TYR A 151 -12.15 -9.72 -5.60
N TYR A 152 -12.42 -10.86 -4.97
CA TYR A 152 -11.87 -12.16 -5.39
C TYR A 152 -12.39 -12.64 -6.75
N GLN A 153 -13.63 -12.26 -7.12
CA GLN A 153 -14.17 -12.58 -8.43
C GLN A 153 -13.44 -11.79 -9.51
N GLN A 154 -13.20 -10.49 -9.29
CA GLN A 154 -12.45 -9.64 -10.22
C GLN A 154 -10.98 -10.07 -10.29
N LEU A 155 -10.37 -10.43 -9.16
CA LEU A 155 -9.01 -10.97 -9.11
C LEU A 155 -8.87 -12.22 -9.99
N LYS A 156 -9.84 -13.14 -9.89
CA LYS A 156 -9.91 -14.31 -10.78
C LYS A 156 -10.13 -13.93 -12.24
N ALA A 157 -10.95 -12.90 -12.50
CA ALA A 157 -11.23 -12.42 -13.85
C ALA A 157 -10.04 -11.74 -14.54
N LEU A 158 -8.97 -11.41 -13.82
CA LEU A 158 -7.71 -10.99 -14.44
C LEU A 158 -7.08 -12.11 -15.27
N ASP A 159 -7.38 -13.37 -14.97
CA ASP A 159 -6.89 -14.56 -15.68
C ASP A 159 -5.34 -14.59 -15.77
N LEU A 160 -4.69 -14.29 -14.64
CA LEU A 160 -3.22 -14.24 -14.52
C LEU A 160 -2.64 -15.31 -13.59
N GLN A 161 -3.50 -15.96 -12.80
CA GLN A 161 -3.08 -16.88 -11.74
C GLN A 161 -2.60 -18.24 -12.24
N GLY A 162 -2.99 -18.64 -13.47
CA GLY A 162 -2.73 -19.99 -13.99
C GLY A 162 -3.26 -21.05 -13.02
N ASP A 163 -2.39 -21.99 -12.65
CA ASP A 163 -2.69 -23.08 -11.71
C ASP A 163 -2.47 -22.70 -10.22
N ASP A 164 -2.10 -21.44 -9.92
CA ASP A 164 -1.90 -21.02 -8.54
C ASP A 164 -3.23 -20.74 -7.83
N GLU A 165 -3.55 -21.59 -6.85
CA GLU A 165 -4.69 -21.44 -5.94
C GLU A 165 -4.35 -20.73 -4.62
N THR A 166 -3.07 -20.43 -4.39
CA THR A 166 -2.57 -19.84 -3.13
C THR A 166 -2.61 -18.31 -3.11
N GLY A 167 -2.66 -17.69 -4.29
CA GLY A 167 -2.64 -16.22 -4.46
C GLY A 167 -1.22 -15.62 -4.49
N VAL A 168 -0.18 -16.45 -4.44
CA VAL A 168 1.23 -16.03 -4.51
C VAL A 168 1.60 -15.51 -5.90
N TRP A 169 0.84 -15.86 -6.94
CA TRP A 169 1.04 -15.44 -8.32
C TRP A 169 1.18 -13.93 -8.43
N ALA A 170 0.43 -13.14 -7.64
CA ALA A 170 0.51 -11.68 -7.70
C ALA A 170 1.92 -11.16 -7.32
N LEU A 171 2.65 -11.90 -6.49
CA LEU A 171 4.01 -11.58 -6.04
C LEU A 171 5.09 -12.14 -6.97
N GLU A 172 4.80 -13.26 -7.65
CA GLU A 172 5.74 -14.03 -8.47
C GLU A 172 5.46 -13.95 -9.99
N TYR A 173 4.46 -13.17 -10.39
CA TYR A 173 4.07 -13.01 -11.79
C TYR A 173 5.27 -12.58 -12.64
N ALA A 174 5.47 -13.27 -13.75
CA ALA A 174 6.63 -13.12 -14.63
C ALA A 174 6.46 -11.93 -15.59
N PHE A 175 6.28 -10.72 -15.04
CA PHE A 175 6.23 -9.50 -15.83
C PHE A 175 7.55 -9.27 -16.57
N ALA A 176 7.49 -8.59 -17.72
CA ALA A 176 8.62 -8.28 -18.58
C ALA A 176 9.60 -7.23 -17.98
N TYR A 177 10.11 -7.46 -16.77
CA TYR A 177 10.98 -6.53 -16.04
C TYR A 177 12.32 -6.25 -16.74
N GLN A 178 12.79 -7.18 -17.58
CA GLN A 178 14.07 -7.10 -18.29
C GLN A 178 13.91 -6.63 -19.75
N ASP A 179 12.68 -6.37 -20.21
CA ASP A 179 12.44 -5.89 -21.56
C ASP A 179 12.75 -4.38 -21.66
N GLU A 180 13.65 -4.02 -22.58
CA GLU A 180 14.11 -2.63 -22.73
C GLU A 180 13.00 -1.68 -23.23
N ALA A 181 12.10 -2.15 -24.09
CA ALA A 181 11.00 -1.34 -24.61
C ALA A 181 9.96 -1.09 -23.51
N VAL A 182 9.67 -2.11 -22.68
CA VAL A 182 8.83 -1.96 -21.49
C VAL A 182 9.47 -1.00 -20.48
N GLY A 183 10.76 -1.18 -20.20
CA GLY A 183 11.52 -0.27 -19.34
C GLY A 183 11.43 1.19 -19.81
N ALA A 184 11.71 1.43 -21.09
CA ALA A 184 11.65 2.77 -21.69
C ALA A 184 10.26 3.41 -21.61
N ALA A 185 9.20 2.64 -21.87
CA ALA A 185 7.82 3.12 -21.73
C ALA A 185 7.50 3.54 -20.29
N LEU A 186 7.91 2.74 -19.30
CA LEU A 186 7.69 3.09 -17.88
C LEU A 186 8.58 4.24 -17.41
N THR A 187 9.78 4.41 -17.96
CA THR A 187 10.60 5.61 -17.75
C THR A 187 9.92 6.86 -18.31
N GLN A 188 9.27 6.75 -19.47
CA GLN A 188 8.52 7.85 -20.07
C GLN A 188 7.34 8.28 -19.20
N LEU A 189 6.56 7.32 -18.67
CA LEU A 189 5.49 7.64 -17.71
C LEU A 189 6.04 8.33 -16.46
N SER A 190 7.07 7.76 -15.85
CA SER A 190 7.69 8.33 -14.64
C SER A 190 8.22 9.73 -14.84
N THR A 191 8.87 10.01 -15.97
CA THR A 191 9.36 11.36 -16.30
C THR A 191 8.22 12.37 -16.33
N ARG A 192 7.09 12.02 -16.95
CA ARG A 192 5.91 12.89 -17.03
C ARG A 192 5.26 13.10 -15.66
N LEU A 193 5.17 12.05 -14.85
CA LEU A 193 4.65 12.14 -13.49
C LEU A 193 5.51 13.05 -12.61
N VAL A 194 6.84 12.93 -12.68
CA VAL A 194 7.76 13.82 -11.96
C VAL A 194 7.58 15.28 -12.40
N ASP A 195 7.46 15.52 -13.71
CA ASP A 195 7.22 16.86 -14.25
C ASP A 195 5.87 17.45 -13.77
N ILE A 196 4.80 16.65 -13.73
CA ILE A 196 3.49 17.08 -13.19
C ILE A 196 3.61 17.42 -11.70
N LEU A 197 4.19 16.53 -10.90
CA LEU A 197 4.27 16.67 -9.45
C LEU A 197 5.22 17.79 -8.99
N ALA A 198 6.15 18.21 -9.85
CA ALA A 198 7.03 19.35 -9.60
C ALA A 198 6.36 20.72 -9.85
N GLN A 199 5.20 20.76 -10.50
CA GLN A 199 4.53 22.03 -10.81
C GLN A 199 3.92 22.67 -9.57
N THR A 200 4.26 23.93 -9.32
CA THR A 200 3.65 24.76 -8.27
C THR A 200 2.37 25.46 -8.75
N ASP A 201 2.26 25.71 -10.06
CA ASP A 201 1.05 26.24 -10.68
C ASP A 201 0.04 25.11 -10.93
N ARG A 202 -1.12 25.21 -10.28
CA ARG A 202 -2.18 24.20 -10.37
C ARG A 202 -2.79 24.07 -11.77
N GLN A 203 -2.85 25.14 -12.56
CA GLN A 203 -3.38 25.06 -13.92
C GLN A 203 -2.39 24.37 -14.85
N ILE A 204 -1.10 24.65 -14.71
CA ILE A 204 -0.04 23.96 -15.47
C ILE A 204 -0.01 22.47 -15.08
N ALA A 205 -0.06 22.16 -13.78
CA ALA A 205 -0.14 20.78 -13.29
C ALA A 205 -1.34 20.03 -13.90
N LYS A 206 -2.52 20.66 -13.90
CA LYS A 206 -3.74 20.09 -14.47
C LYS A 206 -3.63 19.86 -15.99
N GLN A 207 -3.09 20.80 -16.75
CA GLN A 207 -2.90 20.64 -18.19
C GLN A 207 -1.95 19.46 -18.50
N LYS A 208 -0.82 19.37 -17.82
CA LYS A 208 0.13 18.25 -17.97
C LYS A 208 -0.48 16.91 -17.54
N ALA A 209 -1.30 16.90 -16.50
CA ALA A 209 -2.02 15.71 -16.04
C ALA A 209 -3.05 15.22 -17.07
N LEU A 210 -3.80 16.12 -17.71
CA LEU A 210 -4.73 15.75 -18.79
C LEU A 210 -3.97 15.23 -20.02
N GLN A 211 -2.83 15.85 -20.35
CA GLN A 211 -1.97 15.34 -21.42
C GLN A 211 -1.42 13.94 -21.10
N TYR A 212 -0.98 13.71 -19.86
CA TYR A 212 -0.56 12.39 -19.39
C TYR A 212 -1.68 11.35 -19.56
N ALA A 213 -2.89 11.67 -19.12
CA ALA A 213 -4.06 10.79 -19.26
C ALA A 213 -4.31 10.40 -20.72
N HIS A 214 -4.19 11.36 -21.65
CA HIS A 214 -4.37 11.13 -23.07
C HIS A 214 -3.27 10.24 -23.69
N GLU A 215 -2.00 10.45 -23.30
CA GLU A 215 -0.86 9.75 -23.89
C GLU A 215 -0.60 8.37 -23.26
N ARG A 216 -1.03 8.16 -22.01
CA ARG A 216 -0.78 6.94 -21.23
C ARG A 216 -1.16 5.64 -21.96
N PRO A 217 -2.32 5.51 -22.64
CA PRO A 217 -2.66 4.28 -23.36
C PRO A 217 -1.67 3.96 -24.50
N ALA A 218 -1.18 4.97 -25.21
CA ALA A 218 -0.22 4.78 -26.29
C ALA A 218 1.15 4.35 -25.75
N ILE A 219 1.59 4.93 -24.63
CA ILE A 219 2.86 4.57 -23.97
C ILE A 219 2.79 3.12 -23.46
N LEU A 220 1.67 2.73 -22.82
CA LEU A 220 1.44 1.35 -22.38
C LEU A 220 1.12 0.38 -23.54
N GLY A 221 1.07 0.88 -24.77
CA GLY A 221 0.88 0.11 -26.00
C GLY A 221 1.94 -0.97 -26.22
N VAL A 222 3.12 -0.80 -25.62
CA VAL A 222 4.25 -1.75 -25.73
C VAL A 222 4.03 -3.05 -24.93
N LEU A 223 3.18 -3.01 -23.90
CA LEU A 223 2.94 -4.16 -23.03
C LEU A 223 2.07 -5.20 -23.74
N SER A 224 2.36 -6.47 -23.46
CA SER A 224 1.41 -7.55 -23.71
C SER A 224 0.12 -7.28 -22.92
N GLU A 225 -0.99 -7.85 -23.38
CA GLU A 225 -2.27 -7.65 -22.71
C GLU A 225 -2.28 -8.21 -21.26
N PRO A 226 -1.74 -9.41 -20.97
CA PRO A 226 -1.58 -9.90 -19.60
C PRO A 226 -0.70 -9.00 -18.72
N ASP A 227 0.42 -8.51 -19.25
CA ASP A 227 1.30 -7.60 -18.51
C ASP A 227 0.64 -6.26 -18.22
N ARG A 228 -0.18 -5.76 -19.15
CA ARG A 228 -0.98 -4.56 -18.92
C ARG A 228 -1.99 -4.79 -17.78
N ARG A 229 -2.72 -5.92 -17.78
CA ARG A 229 -3.64 -6.24 -16.68
C ARG A 229 -2.91 -6.37 -15.35
N TYR A 230 -1.74 -7.01 -15.34
CA TYR A 230 -0.92 -7.12 -14.13
C TYR A 230 -0.45 -5.76 -13.63
N LEU A 231 0.06 -4.91 -14.51
CA LEU A 231 0.48 -3.55 -14.17
C LEU A 231 -0.69 -2.77 -13.56
N GLU A 232 -1.83 -2.69 -14.26
CA GLU A 232 -3.00 -1.94 -13.78
C GLU A 232 -3.48 -2.45 -12.41
N PHE A 233 -3.47 -3.76 -12.20
CA PHE A 233 -3.78 -4.37 -10.90
C PHE A 233 -2.78 -3.98 -9.83
N GLN A 234 -1.48 -3.98 -10.10
CA GLN A 234 -0.45 -3.58 -9.12
C GLN A 234 -0.52 -2.09 -8.79
N LEU A 235 -0.80 -1.23 -9.78
CA LEU A 235 -1.02 0.20 -9.56
C LEU A 235 -2.27 0.40 -8.69
N TRP A 236 -3.36 -0.31 -8.97
CA TRP A 236 -4.59 -0.27 -8.20
C TRP A 236 -4.43 -0.81 -6.78
N GLN A 237 -3.75 -1.95 -6.60
CA GLN A 237 -3.61 -2.64 -5.32
C GLN A 237 -2.55 -1.96 -4.44
N GLU A 238 -1.29 -1.93 -4.90
CA GLU A 238 -0.12 -1.53 -4.12
C GLU A 238 0.18 -0.04 -4.27
N GLY A 239 -0.01 0.51 -5.46
CA GLY A 239 0.19 1.93 -5.74
C GLY A 239 -0.78 2.82 -4.96
N VAL A 240 -2.07 2.50 -4.98
CA VAL A 240 -3.08 3.23 -4.21
C VAL A 240 -2.92 3.04 -2.71
N ALA A 241 -2.44 1.87 -2.25
CA ALA A 241 -2.07 1.65 -0.86
C ALA A 241 -0.90 2.56 -0.43
N ARG A 242 0.15 2.68 -1.26
CA ARG A 242 1.25 3.63 -1.04
C ARG A 242 0.80 5.09 -1.04
N TYR A 243 -0.13 5.46 -1.92
CA TYR A 243 -0.77 6.78 -1.90
C TYR A 243 -1.55 7.01 -0.59
N THR A 244 -2.31 6.01 -0.14
CA THR A 244 -3.05 6.06 1.12
C THR A 244 -2.12 6.25 2.30
N GLU A 245 -1.01 5.51 2.35
CA GLU A 245 0.04 5.66 3.36
C GLU A 245 0.55 7.11 3.43
N LEU A 246 0.85 7.71 2.27
CA LEU A 246 1.30 9.10 2.19
C LEU A 246 0.23 10.08 2.69
N VAL A 247 -0.97 10.06 2.13
CA VAL A 247 -2.01 11.07 2.44
C VAL A 247 -2.46 10.94 3.90
N MET A 248 -2.54 9.73 4.44
CA MET A 248 -2.85 9.52 5.85
C MET A 248 -1.74 10.04 6.76
N ALA A 249 -0.47 9.90 6.39
CA ALA A 249 0.64 10.52 7.13
C ALA A 249 0.53 12.06 7.12
N GLU A 250 0.17 12.68 6.00
CA GLU A 250 -0.03 14.14 5.90
C GLU A 250 -1.20 14.65 6.75
N HIS A 251 -2.32 13.94 6.72
CA HIS A 251 -3.47 14.25 7.57
C HIS A 251 -3.14 14.10 9.05
N THR A 252 -2.37 13.07 9.41
CA THR A 252 -1.94 12.82 10.78
C THR A 252 -0.99 13.91 11.27
N ALA A 253 -0.02 14.31 10.44
CA ALA A 253 0.88 15.42 10.71
C ALA A 253 0.13 16.74 10.95
N SER A 254 -0.84 17.05 10.09
CA SER A 254 -1.68 18.25 10.20
C SER A 254 -2.63 18.21 11.40
N GLY A 255 -2.90 17.02 11.94
CA GLY A 255 -3.81 16.75 13.05
C GLY A 255 -3.23 16.95 14.44
N GLY A 256 -1.93 17.19 14.56
CA GLY A 256 -1.25 17.30 15.85
C GLY A 256 -1.08 15.97 16.59
N PHE A 257 -1.18 14.83 15.90
CA PHE A 257 -0.80 13.55 16.48
C PHE A 257 0.71 13.54 16.73
N SER A 258 1.11 13.18 17.95
CA SER A 258 2.51 12.98 18.32
C SER A 258 2.71 11.57 18.83
N ILE A 259 3.88 11.02 18.55
CA ILE A 259 4.38 9.77 19.11
C ILE A 259 5.50 10.14 20.07
N ALA A 260 5.59 9.48 21.22
CA ALA A 260 6.70 9.69 22.14
C ALA A 260 8.06 9.47 21.44
N GLY A 261 9.08 10.22 21.85
CA GLY A 261 10.43 10.11 21.27
C GLY A 261 10.67 10.95 20.00
N GLY A 262 9.78 11.87 19.66
CA GLY A 262 10.00 12.86 18.59
C GLY A 262 9.83 12.30 17.18
N HIS A 263 9.13 11.17 17.04
CA HIS A 263 8.79 10.61 15.73
C HIS A 263 7.64 11.42 15.11
N ASP A 264 7.92 11.99 13.94
CA ASP A 264 7.06 12.97 13.30
C ASP A 264 6.46 12.44 11.98
N PHE A 265 5.13 12.45 11.90
CA PHE A 265 4.40 12.10 10.68
C PHE A 265 4.66 13.09 9.54
N ALA A 266 5.03 14.34 9.81
CA ALA A 266 5.39 15.29 8.77
C ALA A 266 6.71 14.89 8.09
N ALA A 267 7.74 14.57 8.89
CA ALA A 267 8.99 14.01 8.37
C ALA A 267 8.77 12.69 7.61
N LEU A 268 7.90 11.80 8.11
CA LEU A 268 7.54 10.59 7.38
C LEU A 268 6.87 10.90 6.03
N ALA A 269 5.89 11.79 5.99
CA ALA A 269 5.20 12.17 4.76
C ALA A 269 6.17 12.77 3.73
N ALA A 270 7.07 13.65 4.17
CA ALA A 270 8.13 14.20 3.32
C ALA A 270 9.03 13.09 2.76
N ASN A 271 9.47 12.15 3.59
CA ASN A 271 10.29 11.00 3.16
C ASN A 271 9.53 10.05 2.21
N LEU A 272 8.21 9.91 2.37
CA LEU A 272 7.38 9.12 1.46
C LEU A 272 7.26 9.80 0.10
N ARG A 273 6.98 11.11 0.06
CA ARG A 273 6.98 11.90 -1.19
C ARG A 273 8.32 11.83 -1.90
N GLU A 274 9.41 12.02 -1.16
CA GLU A 274 10.76 11.96 -1.71
C GLU A 274 11.05 10.58 -2.31
N ARG A 275 10.73 9.49 -1.60
CA ARG A 275 10.96 8.13 -2.11
C ARG A 275 10.14 7.82 -3.36
N ILE A 276 8.89 8.27 -3.44
CA ILE A 276 8.07 8.15 -4.65
C ILE A 276 8.80 8.84 -5.80
N THR A 277 9.14 10.12 -5.65
CA THR A 277 9.83 10.90 -6.69
C THR A 277 11.18 10.31 -7.08
N GLN A 278 12.02 9.91 -6.12
CA GLN A 278 13.33 9.30 -6.38
C GLN A 278 13.21 7.99 -7.16
N THR A 279 12.22 7.15 -6.83
CA THR A 279 11.96 5.89 -7.56
C THR A 279 11.63 6.18 -9.03
N LEU A 280 10.78 7.18 -9.28
CA LEU A 280 10.39 7.59 -10.64
C LEU A 280 11.55 8.22 -11.41
N GLN A 281 12.39 9.02 -10.74
CA GLN A 281 13.58 9.63 -11.34
C GLN A 281 14.63 8.60 -11.74
N GLN A 282 14.82 7.56 -10.91
CA GLN A 282 15.73 6.45 -11.24
C GLN A 282 15.17 5.61 -12.38
N ALA A 283 13.86 5.34 -12.38
CA ALA A 283 13.17 4.57 -13.43
C ALA A 283 13.79 3.18 -13.74
N GLU A 284 14.45 2.56 -12.76
CA GLU A 284 15.19 1.29 -12.93
C GLU A 284 14.25 0.07 -12.75
N LEU A 285 13.35 -0.17 -13.72
CA LEU A 285 12.37 -1.27 -13.68
C LEU A 285 13.03 -2.63 -13.39
N ALA A 286 14.10 -2.97 -14.10
CA ALA A 286 14.79 -4.26 -13.98
C ALA A 286 15.32 -4.54 -12.56
N LYS A 287 15.71 -3.47 -11.85
CA LYS A 287 16.27 -3.53 -10.50
C LYS A 287 15.18 -3.56 -9.43
N HIS A 288 14.18 -2.69 -9.56
CA HIS A 288 13.14 -2.50 -8.54
C HIS A 288 11.96 -3.46 -8.71
N GLN A 289 11.79 -4.06 -9.89
CA GLN A 289 10.74 -5.01 -10.23
C GLN A 289 9.35 -4.52 -9.78
N ARG A 290 8.50 -5.37 -9.19
CA ARG A 290 7.13 -4.98 -8.77
C ARG A 290 7.10 -3.79 -7.80
N VAL A 291 8.13 -3.59 -6.97
CA VAL A 291 8.17 -2.49 -5.99
C VAL A 291 8.19 -1.13 -6.69
N TYR A 292 8.69 -1.08 -7.93
CA TYR A 292 8.58 0.11 -8.79
C TYR A 292 7.13 0.58 -8.97
N PHE A 293 6.19 -0.36 -9.09
CA PHE A 293 4.77 -0.05 -9.33
C PHE A 293 4.10 0.64 -8.14
N TYR A 294 4.68 0.54 -6.95
CA TYR A 294 4.13 1.15 -5.74
C TYR A 294 4.28 2.67 -5.83
N SER A 295 5.48 3.13 -6.21
CA SER A 295 5.75 4.55 -6.45
C SER A 295 5.03 5.06 -7.69
N LEU A 296 4.98 4.25 -8.76
CA LEU A 296 4.27 4.62 -9.99
C LEU A 296 2.78 4.84 -9.75
N GLY A 297 2.10 3.89 -9.11
CA GLY A 297 0.66 4.01 -8.84
C GLY A 297 0.33 5.06 -7.79
N ALA A 298 1.23 5.30 -6.82
CA ALA A 298 1.06 6.40 -5.88
C ALA A 298 1.13 7.77 -6.56
N ALA A 299 2.06 7.94 -7.49
CA ALA A 299 2.16 9.16 -8.28
C ALA A 299 0.97 9.34 -9.24
N GLU A 300 0.51 8.26 -9.88
CA GLU A 300 -0.72 8.31 -10.68
C GLU A 300 -1.94 8.72 -9.84
N SER A 301 -2.04 8.22 -8.61
CA SER A 301 -3.11 8.61 -7.67
C SER A 301 -3.06 10.10 -7.31
N LEU A 302 -1.86 10.65 -7.09
CA LEU A 302 -1.67 12.10 -6.88
C LEU A 302 -2.06 12.93 -8.12
N VAL A 303 -1.83 12.40 -9.33
CA VAL A 303 -2.27 13.02 -10.57
C VAL A 303 -3.79 12.96 -10.71
N LEU A 304 -4.43 11.84 -10.37
CA LEU A 304 -5.89 11.70 -10.38
C LEU A 304 -6.57 12.70 -9.45
N ASP A 305 -6.00 13.01 -8.28
CA ASP A 305 -6.50 14.08 -7.40
C ASP A 305 -6.58 15.45 -8.10
N THR A 306 -5.77 15.68 -9.14
CA THR A 306 -5.74 16.93 -9.91
C THR A 306 -6.81 16.99 -10.99
N ILE A 307 -7.13 15.86 -11.63
CA ILE A 307 -7.96 15.83 -12.86
C ILE A 307 -9.30 15.13 -12.71
N ASN A 308 -9.46 14.26 -11.71
CA ASN A 308 -10.69 13.50 -11.49
C ASN A 308 -11.02 13.48 -9.98
N PRO A 309 -11.58 14.56 -9.40
CA PRO A 309 -11.74 14.67 -7.94
C PRO A 309 -12.67 13.62 -7.30
N ILE A 310 -13.48 12.90 -8.09
CA ILE A 310 -14.40 11.87 -7.62
C ILE A 310 -13.84 10.45 -7.72
N TRP A 311 -12.64 10.27 -8.30
CA TRP A 311 -12.05 8.94 -8.55
C TRP A 311 -11.99 8.03 -7.30
N ARG A 312 -11.83 8.63 -6.12
CA ARG A 312 -11.80 7.92 -4.83
C ARG A 312 -13.17 7.37 -4.41
N SER A 313 -14.24 8.06 -4.76
CA SER A 313 -15.62 7.58 -4.54
C SER A 313 -15.94 6.41 -5.46
N ASP A 314 -15.41 6.44 -6.68
CA ASP A 314 -15.67 5.44 -7.72
C ASP A 314 -14.59 4.33 -7.73
N TYR A 315 -13.73 4.29 -6.71
CA TYR A 315 -12.51 3.48 -6.67
C TYR A 315 -12.73 2.01 -7.04
N PHE A 316 -13.84 1.44 -6.55
CA PHE A 316 -14.20 0.04 -6.76
C PHE A 316 -14.95 -0.25 -8.06
N GLU A 317 -15.32 0.77 -8.84
CA GLU A 317 -15.97 0.60 -10.15
C GLU A 317 -14.98 0.24 -11.26
N SER A 318 -13.67 0.37 -10.98
CA SER A 318 -12.60 0.28 -11.97
C SER A 318 -12.21 -1.12 -12.43
N GLY A 319 -12.77 -2.18 -11.81
CA GLY A 319 -12.41 -3.55 -12.18
C GLY A 319 -10.94 -3.90 -11.87
N LEU A 320 -10.40 -3.40 -10.76
CA LEU A 320 -8.99 -3.53 -10.35
C LEU A 320 -8.00 -2.85 -11.31
N SER A 321 -8.39 -1.78 -12.00
CA SER A 321 -7.55 -1.08 -12.97
C SER A 321 -7.45 0.41 -12.70
N LEU A 322 -6.26 0.92 -12.34
CA LEU A 322 -6.10 2.36 -12.08
C LEU A 322 -6.32 3.20 -13.34
N GLY A 323 -5.96 2.66 -14.51
CA GLY A 323 -6.15 3.27 -15.83
C GLY A 323 -7.61 3.65 -16.15
N TYR A 324 -8.58 2.99 -15.53
CA TYR A 324 -10.02 3.31 -15.68
C TYR A 324 -10.31 4.79 -15.41
N PHE A 325 -9.72 5.37 -14.35
CA PHE A 325 -9.99 6.76 -13.95
C PHE A 325 -9.35 7.79 -14.87
N PHE A 326 -8.26 7.43 -15.55
CA PHE A 326 -7.64 8.27 -16.58
C PHE A 326 -8.48 8.29 -17.86
N ALA A 327 -9.09 7.16 -18.24
CA ALA A 327 -9.95 7.06 -19.41
C ALA A 327 -11.24 7.89 -19.28
N GLN A 328 -11.69 8.17 -18.05
CA GLN A 328 -12.84 9.02 -17.76
C GLN A 328 -12.52 10.52 -17.67
N SER A 329 -11.24 10.89 -17.71
CA SER A 329 -10.84 12.29 -17.55
C SER A 329 -11.23 13.13 -18.77
N PRO A 330 -11.61 14.41 -18.58
CA PRO A 330 -11.97 15.30 -19.69
C PRO A 330 -10.87 15.38 -20.75
N SER A 331 -11.24 15.51 -22.03
CA SER A 331 -10.25 15.76 -23.09
C SER A 331 -9.55 17.11 -22.90
N VAL A 332 -8.28 17.21 -23.32
CA VAL A 332 -7.47 18.44 -23.27
C VAL A 332 -8.18 19.63 -23.96
N ASP A 333 -8.97 19.35 -25.00
CA ASP A 333 -9.71 20.36 -25.78
C ASP A 333 -11.07 20.77 -25.18
N GLY A 334 -11.51 20.13 -24.10
CA GLY A 334 -12.84 20.34 -23.51
C GLY A 334 -12.94 21.57 -22.59
N GLY A 335 -11.83 22.26 -22.36
CA GLY A 335 -11.75 23.42 -21.48
C GLY A 335 -11.91 24.75 -22.21
N LEU A 336 -12.96 24.93 -23.01
CA LEU A 336 -13.50 26.23 -23.45
C LEU A 336 -14.76 26.04 -24.32
N GLN A 337 -15.84 25.51 -23.76
CA GLN A 337 -17.19 25.82 -24.26
C GLN A 337 -18.13 26.16 -23.10
N LYS A 338 -18.21 27.49 -22.88
CA LYS A 338 -19.23 28.33 -22.22
C LYS A 338 -19.92 27.85 -20.95
#